data_AF-A0A9W8QW59-F1
#
_entry.id   AF-A0A9W8QW59-F1
#
_cell.length_a   1.000
_cell.length_b   1.000
_cell.length_c   1.000
_cell.angle_alpha   90.00
_cell.angle_beta   90.00
_cell.angle_gamma   90.00
#
_symmetry.space_group_name_H-M   'P 1'
#
loop_
_entity.id
_entity.type
_entity.pdbx_description
1 polymer ?
#
loop_
_entity_poly.entity_id
_entity_poly.type
_entity_poly.pdbx_seq_one_letter_code
_entity_poly.pdbx_strand_id
1 'polypeptide(L)'
;MRTRSSDAKADADQASSSTSHGRKRSSDQTELATEPKPKQARKTSTSKARRTSTSQAKASTSSEQTQKPRLRTPDLEFDYDRDKLRDPRPTPRRVKRPRLSDHEITEEFKQRFHIPKPRPRDFEHEALADPSAMFHDLYVCHKKGPKGSPTYDSAGFQLDYDKVVKWMKPKAYNKKSMVNGMARHLEKQEKEDKAMIESFFVDGKAPGGRAGQFMDFLRDHVSKDLGVPWHQINSKRVKEWEKKGFEKIKADEWWHEPNEEEKKRFMKMLEGESLRKDL
;
A
#
# COMPACT_ATOMS: atom_id res chain seq x y z
N MET A 1 57.88 -19.27 -18.71
CA MET A 1 58.24 -20.40 -19.59
C MET A 1 57.03 -21.32 -19.77
N ARG A 2 56.83 -21.81 -20.99
CA ARG A 2 55.71 -22.63 -21.50
C ARG A 2 55.47 -23.89 -20.65
N THR A 3 54.24 -24.39 -20.52
CA THR A 3 53.54 -25.40 -21.38
C THR A 3 52.27 -25.82 -20.60
N ARG A 4 51.18 -26.45 -21.08
CA ARG A 4 50.62 -26.98 -22.35
C ARG A 4 49.15 -27.33 -22.02
N SER A 5 48.17 -26.96 -22.85
CA SER A 5 47.37 -27.85 -23.75
C SER A 5 46.55 -28.99 -23.13
N SER A 6 45.23 -28.97 -23.35
CA SER A 6 44.38 -29.97 -24.06
C SER A 6 42.90 -29.65 -23.76
N ASP A 7 42.06 -29.18 -24.69
CA ASP A 7 41.41 -29.80 -25.86
C ASP A 7 40.32 -30.87 -25.59
N ALA A 8 39.17 -30.61 -26.24
CA ALA A 8 38.15 -31.53 -26.78
C ALA A 8 37.23 -32.30 -25.79
N LYS A 9 36.01 -32.75 -26.12
CA LYS A 9 34.90 -32.51 -27.10
C LYS A 9 33.91 -33.68 -26.85
N ALA A 10 32.72 -33.62 -27.46
CA ALA A 10 31.70 -34.69 -27.63
C ALA A 10 30.68 -34.82 -26.48
N ASP A 11 29.36 -34.69 -26.66
CA ASP A 11 28.35 -35.19 -27.63
C ASP A 11 27.50 -36.33 -27.04
N ALA A 12 26.26 -36.41 -27.55
CA ALA A 12 25.29 -37.51 -27.47
C ALA A 12 24.47 -37.66 -26.17
N ASP A 13 23.19 -38.06 -26.17
CA ASP A 13 22.09 -38.10 -27.13
C ASP A 13 20.88 -38.70 -26.36
N GLN A 14 19.67 -38.62 -26.93
CA GLN A 14 18.48 -39.45 -26.61
C GLN A 14 17.73 -39.25 -25.26
N ALA A 15 16.40 -39.38 -25.13
CA ALA A 15 15.35 -39.87 -26.02
C ALA A 15 13.96 -39.33 -25.62
N SER A 16 13.09 -39.38 -26.62
CA SER A 16 11.62 -39.28 -26.65
C SER A 16 10.82 -39.85 -25.48
N SER A 17 9.67 -39.23 -25.17
CA SER A 17 8.39 -39.97 -25.26
C SER A 17 7.22 -39.02 -25.52
N SER A 18 6.57 -39.28 -26.65
CA SER A 18 5.27 -38.76 -27.05
C SER A 18 4.17 -39.67 -26.50
N THR A 19 3.11 -39.09 -25.93
CA THR A 19 1.82 -39.77 -25.83
C THR A 19 0.69 -38.78 -26.13
N SER A 20 0.18 -38.94 -27.34
CA SER A 20 -1.12 -38.44 -27.79
C SER A 20 -2.24 -39.34 -27.27
N HIS A 21 -3.29 -38.77 -26.69
CA HIS A 21 -4.65 -39.30 -26.83
C HIS A 21 -5.67 -38.16 -26.70
N GLY A 22 -6.38 -37.90 -27.79
CA GLY A 22 -7.49 -36.95 -27.83
C GLY A 22 -8.81 -37.57 -27.34
N ARG A 23 -9.77 -36.70 -27.01
CA ARG A 23 -11.19 -36.99 -27.25
C ARG A 23 -12.00 -35.70 -27.45
N LYS A 24 -12.82 -35.74 -28.49
CA LYS A 24 -13.73 -34.72 -29.04
C LYS A 24 -15.13 -34.82 -28.40
N ARG A 25 -15.84 -33.69 -28.45
CA ARG A 25 -17.32 -33.48 -28.43
C ARG A 25 -18.00 -33.69 -27.06
N SER A 26 -19.03 -32.94 -26.66
CA SER A 26 -20.10 -32.30 -27.44
C SER A 26 -20.63 -31.00 -26.80
N SER A 27 -21.15 -30.14 -27.68
CA SER A 27 -22.18 -29.12 -27.43
C SER A 27 -23.55 -29.81 -27.51
N ASP A 28 -24.53 -29.39 -26.71
CA ASP A 28 -25.91 -29.27 -27.17
C ASP A 28 -26.71 -28.27 -26.30
N GLN A 29 -27.52 -27.50 -27.01
CA GLN A 29 -28.58 -26.57 -26.60
C GLN A 29 -29.73 -27.37 -25.92
N THR A 30 -30.78 -26.85 -25.26
CA THR A 30 -31.75 -25.81 -25.64
C THR A 30 -32.74 -25.63 -24.47
N GLU A 31 -33.24 -24.40 -24.29
CA GLU A 31 -34.57 -23.97 -23.79
C GLU A 31 -35.29 -24.64 -22.59
N LEU A 32 -35.78 -23.81 -21.66
CA LEU A 32 -37.20 -23.43 -21.64
C LEU A 32 -37.45 -22.26 -20.67
N ALA A 33 -38.18 -21.28 -21.19
CA ALA A 33 -38.76 -20.16 -20.47
C ALA A 33 -40.01 -20.59 -19.70
N THR A 34 -40.24 -20.01 -18.52
CA THR A 34 -41.60 -19.74 -18.06
C THR A 34 -41.60 -18.52 -17.14
N GLU A 35 -42.29 -17.49 -17.60
CA GLU A 35 -42.60 -16.23 -16.91
C GLU A 35 -43.75 -16.38 -15.89
N PRO A 36 -44.01 -15.33 -15.07
CA PRO A 36 -44.61 -15.44 -13.74
C PRO A 36 -46.12 -15.12 -13.71
N LYS A 37 -46.79 -15.44 -12.59
CA LYS A 37 -48.05 -14.77 -12.21
C LYS A 37 -48.22 -14.55 -10.70
N PRO A 38 -49.02 -13.54 -10.29
CA PRO A 38 -48.89 -12.82 -9.03
C PRO A 38 -50.15 -12.86 -8.14
N LYS A 39 -50.06 -12.11 -7.02
CA LYS A 39 -51.13 -11.61 -6.12
C LYS A 39 -51.61 -12.58 -5.03
N GLN A 40 -51.46 -12.15 -3.77
CA GLN A 40 -52.60 -11.62 -3.02
C GLN A 40 -52.13 -10.87 -1.76
N ALA A 41 -52.46 -9.58 -1.73
CA ALA A 41 -52.50 -8.77 -0.52
C ALA A 41 -53.78 -9.09 0.24
N ARG A 42 -53.70 -9.21 1.57
CA ARG A 42 -54.87 -9.09 2.44
C ARG A 42 -54.51 -8.33 3.70
N LYS A 43 -55.00 -7.08 3.75
CA LYS A 43 -55.14 -6.29 4.97
C LYS A 43 -56.29 -6.88 5.78
N THR A 44 -56.10 -7.07 7.08
CA THR A 44 -57.18 -7.03 8.07
C THR A 44 -56.67 -6.39 9.36
N SER A 45 -57.44 -5.39 9.76
CA SER A 45 -57.43 -4.55 10.95
C SER A 45 -57.78 -5.30 12.24
N THR A 46 -57.82 -4.52 13.35
CA THR A 46 -58.31 -4.82 14.72
C THR A 46 -57.31 -5.58 15.59
N SER A 47 -57.04 -5.24 16.86
CA SER A 47 -57.56 -4.21 17.76
C SER A 47 -56.67 -4.12 19.01
N LYS A 48 -56.70 -2.96 19.67
CA LYS A 48 -56.20 -2.65 21.02
C LYS A 48 -56.32 -3.80 22.04
N ALA A 49 -55.26 -4.02 22.81
CA ALA A 49 -55.39 -4.38 24.22
C ALA A 49 -54.17 -3.86 25.03
N ARG A 50 -54.48 -2.88 25.87
CA ARG A 50 -53.66 -2.24 26.88
C ARG A 50 -53.59 -3.17 28.10
N ARG A 51 -52.41 -3.62 28.52
CA ARG A 51 -52.16 -4.09 29.90
C ARG A 51 -50.84 -3.53 30.41
N THR A 52 -51.00 -2.52 31.25
CA THR A 52 -50.06 -2.09 32.27
C THR A 52 -49.84 -3.23 33.29
N SER A 53 -48.59 -3.59 33.53
CA SER A 53 -48.18 -4.27 34.76
C SER A 53 -46.86 -3.69 35.23
N THR A 54 -46.99 -2.80 36.21
CA THR A 54 -45.96 -2.35 37.12
C THR A 54 -45.43 -3.55 37.90
N SER A 55 -44.14 -3.85 37.79
CA SER A 55 -43.44 -4.72 38.73
C SER A 55 -42.05 -4.17 39.00
N GLN A 56 -41.97 -3.50 40.15
CA GLN A 56 -40.88 -3.50 41.12
C GLN A 56 -39.45 -3.70 40.62
N ALA A 57 -38.68 -2.62 40.82
CA ALA A 57 -37.30 -2.58 41.25
C ALA A 57 -36.65 -3.95 41.57
N LYS A 58 -35.78 -4.38 40.66
CA LYS A 58 -34.48 -4.91 41.07
C LYS A 58 -33.44 -3.93 40.54
N ALA A 59 -32.86 -3.17 41.46
CA ALA A 59 -31.58 -2.54 41.26
C ALA A 59 -30.56 -3.66 41.02
N SER A 60 -30.41 -4.07 39.77
CA SER A 60 -29.20 -4.71 39.32
C SER A 60 -28.14 -3.62 39.33
N THR A 61 -27.32 -3.65 40.38
CA THR A 61 -25.97 -3.10 40.43
C THR A 61 -25.25 -3.53 39.16
N SER A 62 -25.41 -2.70 38.12
CA SER A 62 -24.54 -2.67 36.96
C SER A 62 -23.18 -2.28 37.51
N SER A 63 -22.31 -3.27 37.72
CA SER A 63 -20.89 -3.02 37.79
C SER A 63 -20.55 -2.14 36.59
N GLU A 64 -19.94 -0.99 36.84
CA GLU A 64 -19.31 -0.18 35.80
C GLU A 64 -18.16 -1.01 35.21
N GLN A 65 -18.50 -1.97 34.35
CA GLN A 65 -17.59 -2.39 33.31
C GLN A 65 -17.49 -1.19 32.38
N THR A 66 -16.51 -0.34 32.67
CA THR A 66 -16.03 0.69 31.75
C THR A 66 -15.72 -0.02 30.43
N GLN A 67 -16.66 0.05 29.49
CA GLN A 67 -16.47 -0.55 28.17
C GLN A 67 -15.27 0.16 27.54
N LYS A 68 -14.21 -0.61 27.28
CA LYS A 68 -13.00 -0.07 26.65
C LYS A 68 -13.38 0.67 25.37
N PRO A 69 -12.87 1.89 25.13
CA PRO A 69 -13.19 2.64 23.92
C PRO A 69 -12.73 1.86 22.69
N ARG A 70 -13.45 2.03 21.57
CA ARG A 70 -13.03 1.45 20.29
C ARG A 70 -11.82 2.22 19.74
N LEU A 71 -10.81 1.50 19.25
CA LEU A 71 -9.65 2.09 18.58
C LEU A 71 -10.09 2.84 17.31
N ARG A 72 -9.64 4.09 17.15
CA ARG A 72 -9.92 4.94 15.99
C ARG A 72 -8.63 5.41 15.33
N THR A 73 -8.75 5.87 14.09
CA THR A 73 -7.65 6.44 13.31
C THR A 73 -6.84 7.50 14.07
N PRO A 74 -7.44 8.48 14.77
CA PRO A 74 -6.67 9.51 15.48
C PRO A 74 -5.84 8.98 16.65
N ASP A 75 -6.24 7.84 17.25
CA ASP A 75 -5.51 7.23 18.37
C ASP A 75 -4.15 6.66 17.94
N LEU A 76 -3.97 6.44 16.63
CA LEU A 76 -2.74 5.91 16.02
C LEU A 76 -1.83 6.99 15.43
N GLU A 77 -2.30 8.24 15.39
CA GLU A 77 -1.59 9.34 14.74
C GLU A 77 -0.42 9.84 15.59
N PHE A 78 0.72 10.05 14.94
CA PHE A 78 1.91 10.63 15.57
C PHE A 78 2.58 11.66 14.66
N ASP A 79 3.47 12.47 15.22
CA ASP A 79 4.32 13.38 14.47
C ASP A 79 5.79 12.92 14.55
N TYR A 80 6.53 13.16 13.47
CA TYR A 80 7.98 12.97 13.49
C TYR A 80 8.66 14.09 14.26
N ASP A 81 9.77 13.77 14.90
CA ASP A 81 10.66 14.76 15.48
C ASP A 81 11.40 15.50 14.35
N ARG A 82 10.90 16.70 14.01
CA ARG A 82 11.38 17.47 12.85
C ARG A 82 12.79 17.98 13.03
N ASP A 83 13.24 18.17 14.27
CA ASP A 83 14.59 18.64 14.58
C ASP A 83 15.64 17.55 14.34
N LYS A 84 15.20 16.28 14.29
CA LYS A 84 16.03 15.14 13.91
C LYS A 84 16.02 14.85 12.41
N LEU A 85 15.25 15.57 11.60
CA LEU A 85 15.24 15.39 10.15
C LEU A 85 16.27 16.31 9.49
N ARG A 86 17.06 15.80 8.53
CA ARG A 86 17.95 16.64 7.72
C ARG A 86 17.25 17.80 7.04
N ASP A 87 16.02 17.56 6.60
CA ASP A 87 15.17 18.60 6.04
C ASP A 87 13.86 18.65 6.83
N PRO A 88 13.69 19.64 7.73
CA PRO A 88 12.53 19.73 8.60
C PRO A 88 11.28 20.17 7.85
N ARG A 89 11.34 20.58 6.57
CA ARG A 89 10.17 21.03 5.81
C ARG A 89 9.12 19.91 5.70
N PRO A 90 7.82 20.26 5.72
CA PRO A 90 6.77 19.25 5.63
C PRO A 90 6.84 18.53 4.29
N THR A 91 6.45 17.26 4.26
CA THR A 91 6.38 16.54 2.97
C THR A 91 5.21 17.08 2.17
N PRO A 92 5.42 17.57 0.94
CA PRO A 92 4.35 18.11 0.12
C PRO A 92 3.19 17.14 -0.04
N ARG A 93 1.97 17.68 -0.02
CA ARG A 93 0.71 16.95 -0.28
C ARG A 93 0.39 15.81 0.69
N ARG A 94 1.12 15.68 1.80
CA ARG A 94 0.69 14.87 2.93
C ARG A 94 -0.45 15.62 3.65
N VAL A 95 -1.64 15.03 3.69
CA VAL A 95 -2.85 15.67 4.24
C VAL A 95 -3.16 15.17 5.65
N LYS A 96 -2.86 13.90 5.93
CA LYS A 96 -3.10 13.27 7.24
C LYS A 96 -1.78 13.00 7.97
N ARG A 97 -1.87 12.90 9.29
CA ARG A 97 -0.72 12.53 10.13
C ARG A 97 -0.37 11.05 9.88
N PRO A 98 0.92 10.69 9.95
CA PRO A 98 1.36 9.30 9.95
C PRO A 98 0.67 8.49 11.04
N ARG A 99 0.42 7.20 10.78
CA ARG A 99 -0.19 6.28 11.73
C ARG A 99 0.68 5.07 12.03
N LEU A 100 0.59 4.64 13.29
CA LEU A 100 1.17 3.38 13.74
C LEU A 100 0.46 2.20 13.07
N SER A 101 1.24 1.26 12.55
CA SER A 101 0.75 -0.03 12.05
C SER A 101 0.71 -1.07 13.16
N ASP A 102 -0.03 -2.15 12.99
CA ASP A 102 -0.17 -3.24 13.97
C ASP A 102 1.17 -3.74 14.57
N HIS A 103 2.24 -3.80 13.76
CA HIS A 103 3.58 -4.22 14.18
C HIS A 103 4.34 -3.20 15.04
N GLU A 104 3.92 -1.94 15.05
CA GLU A 104 4.54 -0.86 15.83
C GLU A 104 3.81 -0.61 17.15
N ILE A 105 2.62 -1.20 17.30
CA ILE A 105 1.76 -1.02 18.45
C ILE A 105 2.03 -2.13 19.46
N THR A 106 2.31 -1.75 20.70
CA THR A 106 2.51 -2.72 21.79
C THR A 106 1.20 -3.39 22.19
N GLU A 107 1.27 -4.63 22.68
CA GLU A 107 0.08 -5.33 23.18
C GLU A 107 -0.57 -4.59 24.36
N GLU A 108 0.22 -3.93 25.21
CA GLU A 108 -0.28 -3.06 26.28
C GLU A 108 -1.13 -1.89 25.75
N PHE A 109 -0.73 -1.32 24.60
CA PHE A 109 -1.51 -0.28 23.95
C PHE A 109 -2.83 -0.86 23.41
N LYS A 110 -2.80 -1.99 22.70
CA LYS A 110 -4.01 -2.64 22.16
C LYS A 110 -5.00 -3.00 23.27
N GLN A 111 -4.51 -3.43 24.43
CA GLN A 111 -5.33 -3.77 25.60
C GLN A 111 -6.14 -2.59 26.15
N ARG A 112 -5.79 -1.33 25.84
CA ARG A 112 -6.58 -0.14 26.25
C ARG A 112 -7.86 0.00 25.46
N PHE A 113 -7.93 -0.62 24.28
CA PHE A 113 -9.04 -0.48 23.35
C PHE A 113 -9.83 -1.78 23.18
N HIS A 114 -11.08 -1.65 22.75
CA HIS A 114 -11.83 -2.75 22.20
C HIS A 114 -11.59 -2.85 20.69
N ILE A 115 -10.93 -3.93 20.27
CA ILE A 115 -10.74 -4.28 18.86
C ILE A 115 -11.69 -5.45 18.52
N PRO A 116 -12.63 -5.28 17.58
CA PRO A 116 -13.54 -6.36 17.20
C PRO A 116 -12.76 -7.57 16.68
N LYS A 117 -12.98 -8.75 17.26
CA LYS A 117 -12.35 -9.99 16.78
C LYS A 117 -12.91 -10.34 15.40
N PRO A 118 -12.07 -10.48 14.37
CA PRO A 118 -12.53 -10.89 13.06
C PRO A 118 -13.00 -12.35 13.10
N ARG A 119 -13.90 -12.71 12.16
CA ARG A 119 -14.18 -14.12 11.88
C ARG A 119 -12.96 -14.74 11.20
N PRO A 120 -12.66 -16.04 11.44
CA PRO A 120 -11.55 -16.70 10.78
C PRO A 120 -11.63 -16.56 9.25
N ARG A 121 -10.54 -16.13 8.62
CA ARG A 121 -10.37 -15.93 7.16
C ARG A 121 -11.10 -14.72 6.54
N ASP A 122 -11.75 -13.87 7.33
CA ASP A 122 -12.35 -12.63 6.83
C ASP A 122 -11.36 -11.44 6.96
N PHE A 123 -10.26 -11.48 6.20
CA PHE A 123 -9.24 -10.41 6.19
C PHE A 123 -9.81 -9.03 5.86
N GLU A 124 -10.83 -8.97 5.00
CA GLU A 124 -11.52 -7.72 4.67
C GLU A 124 -12.29 -7.15 5.87
N HIS A 125 -13.00 -7.99 6.63
CA HIS A 125 -13.74 -7.52 7.80
C HIS A 125 -12.80 -7.07 8.91
N GLU A 126 -11.68 -7.77 9.10
CA GLU A 126 -10.61 -7.35 10.01
C GLU A 126 -10.06 -5.99 9.62
N ALA A 127 -9.61 -5.87 8.37
CA ALA A 127 -9.05 -4.64 7.83
C ALA A 127 -10.06 -3.49 7.88
N LEU A 128 -11.36 -3.71 7.76
CA LEU A 128 -12.37 -2.65 7.90
C LEU A 128 -12.71 -2.30 9.35
N ALA A 129 -12.52 -3.23 10.29
CA ALA A 129 -12.90 -3.06 11.69
C ALA A 129 -11.80 -2.41 12.51
N ASP A 130 -10.54 -2.76 12.25
CA ASP A 130 -9.36 -2.30 12.96
C ASP A 130 -8.54 -1.30 12.13
N PRO A 131 -8.42 -0.03 12.57
CA PRO A 131 -7.57 0.97 11.92
C PRO A 131 -6.07 0.65 11.92
N SER A 132 -5.57 -0.26 12.76
CA SER A 132 -4.16 -0.68 12.76
C SER A 132 -3.85 -1.83 11.81
N ALA A 133 -4.87 -2.53 11.33
CA ALA A 133 -4.71 -3.72 10.50
C ALA A 133 -4.02 -3.40 9.16
N MET A 134 -3.24 -4.36 8.69
CA MET A 134 -2.57 -4.28 7.40
C MET A 134 -3.61 -4.05 6.28
N PHE A 135 -3.33 -3.10 5.39
CA PHE A 135 -4.20 -2.72 4.27
C PHE A 135 -5.57 -2.13 4.65
N HIS A 136 -5.81 -1.73 5.91
CA HIS A 136 -7.04 -1.03 6.34
C HIS A 136 -7.48 0.03 5.31
N ASP A 137 -6.56 0.90 4.93
CA ASP A 137 -6.83 2.03 4.03
C ASP A 137 -7.23 1.60 2.62
N LEU A 138 -6.68 0.46 2.13
CA LEU A 138 -7.00 -0.07 0.81
C LEU A 138 -8.44 -0.60 0.80
N TYR A 139 -8.84 -1.36 1.83
CA TYR A 139 -10.21 -1.87 1.96
C TYR A 139 -11.21 -0.75 2.20
N VAL A 140 -10.89 0.26 3.02
CA VAL A 140 -11.73 1.45 3.18
C VAL A 140 -11.90 2.20 1.87
N CYS A 141 -10.81 2.40 1.11
CA CYS A 141 -10.86 3.04 -0.21
C CYS A 141 -11.75 2.25 -1.18
N HIS A 142 -11.55 0.93 -1.25
CA HIS A 142 -12.34 0.04 -2.11
C HIS A 142 -13.84 0.07 -1.75
N LYS A 143 -14.18 -0.04 -0.46
CA LYS A 143 -15.55 -0.03 0.05
C LYS A 143 -16.29 1.28 -0.22
N LYS A 144 -15.60 2.42 -0.13
CA LYS A 144 -16.19 3.74 -0.42
C LYS A 144 -16.54 3.92 -1.91
N GLY A 145 -15.86 3.20 -2.81
CA GLY A 145 -16.11 3.28 -4.25
C GLY A 145 -15.52 4.55 -4.90
N PRO A 146 -15.65 4.67 -6.24
CA PRO A 146 -15.00 5.73 -7.02
C PRO A 146 -15.56 7.13 -6.75
N LYS A 147 -16.83 7.20 -6.29
CA LYS A 147 -17.52 8.45 -5.94
C LYS A 147 -17.51 8.73 -4.43
N GLY A 148 -16.80 7.92 -3.66
CA GLY A 148 -16.69 8.10 -2.22
C GLY A 148 -15.76 9.26 -1.85
N SER A 149 -15.81 9.67 -0.58
CA SER A 149 -14.83 10.62 -0.03
C SER A 149 -13.39 10.11 -0.21
N PRO A 150 -12.38 10.98 -0.38
CA PRO A 150 -10.97 10.60 -0.40
C PRO A 150 -10.59 9.68 0.77
N THR A 151 -9.65 8.77 0.49
CA THR A 151 -9.03 7.90 1.50
C THR A 151 -7.53 8.10 1.45
N TYR A 152 -6.90 8.01 2.61
CA TYR A 152 -5.48 8.29 2.79
C TYR A 152 -4.80 7.06 3.37
N ASP A 153 -3.56 6.80 2.96
CA ASP A 153 -2.75 5.70 3.48
C ASP A 153 -2.24 5.98 4.91
N SER A 154 -1.46 5.04 5.46
CA SER A 154 -0.83 5.13 6.79
C SER A 154 0.18 6.28 6.89
N ALA A 155 0.74 6.73 5.76
CA ALA A 155 1.68 7.85 5.68
C ALA A 155 1.00 9.20 5.49
N GLY A 156 -0.29 9.21 5.16
CA GLY A 156 -1.15 10.38 5.04
C GLY A 156 -1.32 10.93 3.62
N PHE A 157 -1.01 10.14 2.59
CA PHE A 157 -1.19 10.48 1.18
C PHE A 157 -2.50 9.92 0.63
N GLN A 158 -3.13 10.66 -0.28
CA GLN A 158 -4.37 10.22 -0.90
C GLN A 158 -4.12 9.01 -1.80
N LEU A 159 -4.94 7.97 -1.63
CA LEU A 159 -4.95 6.79 -2.48
C LEU A 159 -5.67 7.04 -3.80
N ASP A 160 -5.19 6.37 -4.84
CA ASP A 160 -5.85 6.31 -6.14
C ASP A 160 -6.82 5.12 -6.18
N TYR A 161 -8.11 5.38 -6.36
CA TYR A 161 -9.12 4.34 -6.37
C TYR A 161 -8.87 3.28 -7.46
N ASP A 162 -8.48 3.68 -8.67
CA ASP A 162 -8.29 2.76 -9.78
C ASP A 162 -7.07 1.87 -9.54
N LYS A 163 -6.00 2.43 -8.95
CA LYS A 163 -4.84 1.63 -8.53
C LYS A 163 -5.21 0.64 -7.42
N VAL A 164 -6.03 1.05 -6.44
CA VAL A 164 -6.52 0.17 -5.36
C VAL A 164 -7.40 -0.96 -5.91
N VAL A 165 -8.35 -0.67 -6.80
CA VAL A 165 -9.20 -1.70 -7.44
C VAL A 165 -8.36 -2.71 -8.22
N LYS A 166 -7.32 -2.24 -8.91
CA LYS A 166 -6.40 -3.12 -9.62
C LYS A 166 -5.58 -3.99 -8.66
N TRP A 167 -5.18 -3.45 -7.51
CA TRP A 167 -4.46 -4.17 -6.47
C TRP A 167 -5.34 -5.26 -5.81
N MET A 168 -6.63 -4.97 -5.59
CA MET A 168 -7.62 -5.93 -5.05
C MET A 168 -7.92 -7.11 -5.96
N LYS A 169 -7.44 -7.11 -7.21
CA LYS A 169 -7.62 -8.19 -8.18
C LYS A 169 -6.36 -9.05 -8.23
N PRO A 170 -6.26 -10.14 -7.45
CA PRO A 170 -5.10 -11.02 -7.49
C PRO A 170 -4.91 -11.56 -8.91
N LYS A 171 -3.67 -11.50 -9.38
CA LYS A 171 -3.29 -12.11 -10.67
C LYS A 171 -2.70 -13.48 -10.40
N ALA A 172 -2.98 -14.42 -11.29
CA ALA A 172 -2.32 -15.73 -11.27
C ALA A 172 -0.80 -15.54 -11.32
N TYR A 173 -0.08 -16.23 -10.44
CA TYR A 173 1.37 -16.15 -10.35
C TYR A 173 2.02 -16.73 -11.62
N ASN A 174 2.88 -15.95 -12.26
CA ASN A 174 3.70 -16.40 -13.38
C ASN A 174 5.15 -15.98 -13.17
N LYS A 175 6.00 -16.95 -12.79
CA LYS A 175 7.41 -16.72 -12.48
C LYS A 175 8.17 -16.04 -13.62
N LYS A 176 7.99 -16.49 -14.87
CA LYS A 176 8.71 -15.95 -16.04
C LYS A 176 8.33 -14.50 -16.30
N SER A 177 7.03 -14.19 -16.25
CA SER A 177 6.55 -12.82 -16.38
C SER A 177 7.07 -11.91 -15.26
N MET A 178 7.14 -12.42 -14.04
CA MET A 178 7.63 -11.67 -12.88
C MET A 178 9.13 -11.37 -13.00
N VAL A 179 9.96 -12.36 -13.33
CA VAL A 179 11.41 -12.19 -13.48
C VAL A 179 11.73 -11.23 -14.62
N ASN A 180 11.09 -11.39 -15.78
CA ASN A 180 11.29 -10.49 -16.92
C ASN A 180 10.81 -9.06 -16.61
N GLY A 181 9.71 -8.92 -15.86
CA GLY A 181 9.21 -7.64 -15.39
C GLY A 181 10.20 -6.95 -14.44
N MET A 182 10.76 -7.71 -13.49
CA MET A 182 11.76 -7.21 -12.54
C MET A 182 13.03 -6.73 -13.26
N ALA A 183 13.58 -7.52 -14.18
CA ALA A 183 14.79 -7.13 -14.93
C ALA A 183 14.60 -5.82 -15.71
N ARG A 184 13.47 -5.68 -16.43
CA ARG A 184 13.13 -4.43 -17.14
C ARG A 184 12.93 -3.26 -16.20
N HIS A 185 12.35 -3.50 -15.02
CA HIS A 185 12.14 -2.47 -14.01
C HIS A 185 13.47 -1.97 -13.45
N LEU A 186 14.39 -2.87 -13.11
CA LEU A 186 15.73 -2.53 -12.63
C LEU A 186 16.53 -1.73 -13.66
N GLU A 187 16.54 -2.17 -14.93
CA GLU A 187 17.24 -1.43 -15.99
C GLU A 187 16.66 -0.03 -16.19
N LYS A 188 15.32 0.10 -16.12
CA LYS A 188 14.66 1.41 -16.22
C LYS A 188 15.01 2.29 -15.02
N GLN A 189 14.98 1.74 -13.81
CA GLN A 189 15.29 2.45 -12.58
C GLN A 189 16.74 2.94 -12.59
N GLU A 190 17.71 2.11 -12.99
CA GLU A 190 19.11 2.50 -13.09
C GLU A 190 19.31 3.68 -14.06
N LYS A 191 18.63 3.68 -15.22
CA LYS A 191 18.67 4.80 -16.17
C LYS A 191 18.04 6.07 -15.58
N GLU A 192 16.93 5.94 -14.87
CA GLU A 192 16.26 7.08 -14.21
C GLU A 192 17.12 7.65 -13.08
N ASP A 193 17.70 6.79 -12.24
CA ASP A 193 18.59 7.17 -11.13
C ASP A 193 19.83 7.90 -11.65
N LYS A 194 20.49 7.37 -12.69
CA LYS A 194 21.63 8.03 -13.32
C LYS A 194 21.30 9.43 -13.84
N ALA A 195 20.15 9.58 -14.50
CA ALA A 195 19.71 10.88 -15.02
C ALA A 195 19.36 11.87 -13.91
N MET A 196 18.81 11.40 -12.78
CA MET A 196 18.56 12.22 -11.59
C MET A 196 19.88 12.68 -10.95
N ILE A 197 20.84 11.77 -10.77
CA ILE A 197 22.17 12.06 -10.21
C ILE A 197 22.89 13.14 -11.04
N GLU A 198 22.89 13.02 -12.37
CA GLU A 198 23.53 13.98 -13.29
C GLU A 198 22.93 15.40 -13.17
N SER A 199 21.62 15.48 -12.90
CA SER A 199 20.90 16.76 -12.79
C SER A 199 21.02 17.36 -11.38
N PHE A 200 21.08 16.52 -10.34
CA PHE A 200 21.04 16.96 -8.94
C PHE A 200 22.42 17.24 -8.35
N PHE A 201 23.41 16.38 -8.62
CA PHE A 201 24.74 16.50 -8.03
C PHE A 201 25.73 17.21 -8.96
N VAL A 202 26.66 17.94 -8.35
CA VAL A 202 27.82 18.50 -9.06
C VAL A 202 28.63 17.36 -9.68
N ASP A 203 29.07 17.54 -10.92
CA ASP A 203 29.78 16.55 -11.74
C ASP A 203 29.02 15.22 -12.00
N GLY A 204 27.76 15.11 -11.59
CA GLY A 204 27.01 13.84 -11.63
C GLY A 204 27.64 12.74 -10.76
N LYS A 205 28.41 13.11 -9.74
CA LYS A 205 29.01 12.16 -8.80
C LYS A 205 28.00 11.84 -7.71
N ALA A 206 27.60 10.58 -7.63
CA ALA A 206 26.80 10.08 -6.52
C ALA A 206 27.63 9.98 -5.23
N PRO A 207 27.01 10.13 -4.05
CA PRO A 207 27.70 9.89 -2.80
C PRO A 207 28.10 8.41 -2.68
N GLY A 208 29.20 8.13 -1.98
CA GLY A 208 29.59 6.76 -1.65
C GLY A 208 28.51 6.08 -0.79
N GLY A 209 28.12 4.85 -1.14
CA GLY A 209 27.14 4.08 -0.37
C GLY A 209 26.14 3.28 -1.22
N ARG A 210 25.06 2.80 -0.59
CA ARG A 210 23.99 2.07 -1.28
C ARG A 210 23.10 3.05 -2.05
N ALA A 211 23.14 2.96 -3.39
CA ALA A 211 22.43 3.86 -4.30
C ALA A 211 20.96 4.09 -3.93
N GLY A 212 20.22 3.03 -3.59
CA GLY A 212 18.80 3.15 -3.26
C GLY A 212 18.50 4.08 -2.09
N GLN A 213 19.38 4.16 -1.09
CA GLN A 213 19.11 4.97 0.11
C GLN A 213 19.13 6.46 -0.22
N PHE A 214 20.21 6.98 -0.82
CA PHE A 214 20.31 8.42 -1.08
C PHE A 214 19.32 8.90 -2.15
N MET A 215 18.91 8.03 -3.08
CA MET A 215 17.92 8.37 -4.09
C MET A 215 16.57 8.75 -3.49
N ASP A 216 16.17 8.12 -2.38
CA ASP A 216 14.94 8.49 -1.67
C ASP A 216 15.03 9.89 -1.06
N PHE A 217 16.17 10.23 -0.45
CA PHE A 217 16.43 11.56 0.10
C PHE A 217 16.54 12.63 -0.99
N LEU A 218 17.15 12.31 -2.13
CA LEU A 218 17.23 13.19 -3.29
C LEU A 218 15.82 13.51 -3.77
N ARG A 219 14.98 12.47 -3.96
CA ARG A 219 13.59 12.65 -4.35
C ARG A 219 12.84 13.52 -3.35
N ASP A 220 13.08 13.40 -2.04
CA ASP A 220 12.41 14.19 -1.01
C ASP A 220 12.82 15.65 -1.03
N HIS A 221 14.12 15.90 -1.21
CA HIS A 221 14.66 17.25 -1.37
C HIS A 221 14.02 17.97 -2.55
N VAL A 222 14.07 17.35 -3.74
CA VAL A 222 13.48 17.90 -4.96
C VAL A 222 11.96 18.05 -4.83
N SER A 223 11.29 17.09 -4.18
CA SER A 223 9.85 17.17 -3.89
C SER A 223 9.51 18.43 -3.12
N LYS A 224 10.26 18.73 -2.06
CA LYS A 224 10.03 19.91 -1.21
C LYS A 224 10.31 21.22 -1.96
N ASP A 225 11.34 21.26 -2.77
CA ASP A 225 11.68 22.44 -3.58
C ASP A 225 10.63 22.73 -4.66
N LEU A 226 10.08 21.67 -5.27
CA LEU A 226 9.06 21.81 -6.31
C LEU A 226 7.63 21.85 -5.78
N GLY A 227 7.41 21.52 -4.49
CA GLY A 227 6.07 21.33 -3.92
C GLY A 227 5.29 20.15 -4.52
N VAL A 228 5.98 19.18 -5.09
CA VAL A 228 5.43 17.99 -5.77
C VAL A 228 5.55 16.78 -4.85
N PRO A 229 4.58 15.85 -4.81
CA PRO A 229 4.70 14.64 -4.00
C PRO A 229 5.98 13.85 -4.32
N TRP A 230 6.64 13.39 -3.25
CA TRP A 230 7.85 12.57 -3.31
C TRP A 230 7.79 11.42 -4.32
N HIS A 231 6.68 10.68 -4.34
CA HIS A 231 6.48 9.50 -5.19
C HIS A 231 6.34 9.80 -6.69
N GLN A 232 6.23 11.08 -7.04
CA GLN A 232 6.11 11.55 -8.42
C GLN A 232 7.41 12.16 -8.94
N ILE A 233 8.44 12.24 -8.09
CA ILE A 233 9.75 12.74 -8.50
C ILE A 233 10.46 11.68 -9.33
N ASN A 234 10.67 12.03 -10.59
CA ASN A 234 11.42 11.26 -11.58
C ASN A 234 12.46 12.17 -12.26
N SER A 235 13.26 11.60 -13.14
CA SER A 235 14.29 12.34 -13.88
C SER A 235 13.79 13.59 -14.61
N LYS A 236 12.54 13.61 -15.09
CA LYS A 236 11.96 14.81 -15.72
C LYS A 236 11.75 15.94 -14.72
N ARG A 237 11.26 15.62 -13.51
CA ARG A 237 11.06 16.60 -12.42
C ARG A 237 12.38 17.11 -11.88
N VAL A 238 13.41 16.27 -11.76
CA VAL A 238 14.75 16.73 -11.35
C VAL A 238 15.38 17.65 -12.41
N LYS A 239 15.16 17.39 -13.70
CA LYS A 239 15.54 18.33 -14.77
C LYS A 239 14.75 19.63 -14.73
N GLU A 240 13.48 19.60 -14.34
CA GLU A 240 12.69 20.81 -14.11
C GLU A 240 13.24 21.62 -12.94
N TRP A 241 13.66 20.94 -11.86
CA TRP A 241 14.34 21.55 -10.72
C TRP A 241 15.64 22.24 -11.14
N GLU A 242 16.51 21.57 -11.91
CA GLU A 242 17.72 22.21 -12.45
C GLU A 242 17.40 23.44 -13.32
N LYS A 243 16.38 23.35 -14.18
CA LYS A 243 15.94 24.47 -15.04
C LYS A 243 15.34 25.65 -14.27
N LYS A 244 14.79 25.41 -13.08
CA LYS A 244 14.31 26.47 -12.18
C LYS A 244 15.45 27.21 -11.49
N GLY A 245 16.70 26.79 -11.71
CA GLY A 245 17.89 27.45 -11.20
C GLY A 245 18.25 27.04 -9.78
N PHE A 246 17.72 25.92 -9.29
CA PHE A 246 18.19 25.36 -8.02
C PHE A 246 19.64 24.90 -8.17
N GLU A 247 20.46 25.19 -7.16
CA GLU A 247 21.89 24.90 -7.18
C GLU A 247 22.14 23.41 -7.07
N LYS A 248 23.02 22.88 -7.95
CA LYS A 248 23.48 21.50 -7.82
C LYS A 248 24.24 21.32 -6.53
N ILE A 249 24.05 20.15 -5.94
CA ILE A 249 24.55 19.86 -4.60
C ILE A 249 25.82 19.03 -4.69
N LYS A 250 26.79 19.26 -3.79
CA LYS A 250 27.95 18.39 -3.67
C LYS A 250 27.58 17.16 -2.86
N ALA A 251 27.77 15.98 -3.44
CA ALA A 251 27.34 14.72 -2.84
C ALA A 251 27.96 14.46 -1.46
N ASP A 252 29.27 14.69 -1.31
CA ASP A 252 30.00 14.40 -0.07
C ASP A 252 29.63 15.33 1.09
N GLU A 253 29.22 16.57 0.79
CA GLU A 253 28.78 17.55 1.81
C GLU A 253 27.32 17.31 2.20
N TRP A 254 26.49 16.84 1.26
CA TRP A 254 25.06 16.65 1.48
C TRP A 254 24.71 15.30 2.08
N TRP A 255 25.43 14.24 1.71
CA TRP A 255 25.11 12.88 2.12
C TRP A 255 25.72 12.53 3.47
N HIS A 256 24.87 12.09 4.39
CA HIS A 256 25.25 11.37 5.60
C HIS A 256 24.30 10.19 5.81
N GLU A 257 24.74 9.23 6.62
CA GLU A 257 23.94 8.05 6.92
C GLU A 257 22.67 8.45 7.69
N PRO A 258 21.49 7.95 7.32
CA PRO A 258 20.25 8.35 7.96
C PRO A 258 20.20 7.97 9.44
N ASN A 259 19.66 8.86 10.28
CA ASN A 259 19.37 8.52 11.66
C ASN A 259 18.06 7.72 11.80
N GLU A 260 17.74 7.26 13.02
CA GLU A 260 16.57 6.42 13.27
C GLU A 260 15.23 7.11 12.94
N GLU A 261 15.12 8.41 13.18
CA GLU A 261 13.89 9.16 12.88
C GLU A 261 13.70 9.31 11.37
N GLU A 262 14.78 9.55 10.63
CA GLU A 262 14.78 9.60 9.17
C GLU A 262 14.42 8.25 8.55
N LYS A 263 15.02 7.15 9.06
CA LYS A 263 14.67 5.78 8.63
C LYS A 263 13.20 5.49 8.87
N LYS A 264 12.69 5.79 10.07
CA LYS A 264 11.28 5.61 10.43
C LYS A 264 10.35 6.39 9.48
N ARG A 265 10.71 7.64 9.18
CA ARG A 265 9.96 8.48 8.22
C ARG A 265 9.95 7.89 6.82
N PHE A 266 11.11 7.49 6.31
CA PHE A 266 11.21 6.97 4.94
C PHE A 266 10.54 5.61 4.79
N MET A 267 10.65 4.71 5.76
CA MET A 267 9.94 3.43 5.72
C MET A 267 8.42 3.62 5.61
N LYS A 268 7.85 4.57 6.36
CA LYS A 268 6.44 4.95 6.20
C LYS A 268 6.15 5.60 4.85
N MET A 269 7.03 6.47 4.36
CA MET A 269 6.85 7.09 3.04
C MET A 269 6.96 6.10 1.87
N LEU A 270 7.71 5.02 2.00
CA LEU A 270 7.83 3.99 0.97
C LEU A 270 6.59 3.08 0.93
N GLU A 271 5.97 2.85 2.08
CA GLU A 271 4.80 1.99 2.20
C GLU A 271 3.62 2.51 1.35
N GLY A 272 3.14 1.69 0.42
CA GLY A 272 1.97 2.01 -0.41
C GLY A 272 2.21 3.06 -1.50
N GLU A 273 3.46 3.47 -1.74
CA GLU A 273 3.83 4.52 -2.71
C GLU A 273 3.13 4.36 -4.07
N SER A 274 3.19 3.15 -4.63
CA SER A 274 2.62 2.82 -5.94
C SER A 274 1.10 2.94 -6.05
N LEU A 275 0.38 3.02 -4.92
CA LEU A 275 -1.07 3.10 -4.85
C LEU A 275 -1.58 4.54 -4.61
N ARG A 276 -0.66 5.49 -4.42
CA ARG A 276 -1.00 6.90 -4.22
C ARG A 276 -1.44 7.54 -5.52
N LYS A 277 -2.26 8.58 -5.38
CA LYS A 277 -2.76 9.38 -6.49
C LYS A 277 -1.65 10.17 -7.17
N ASP A 278 -1.66 10.17 -8.50
CA ASP A 278 -0.82 11.05 -9.32
C ASP A 278 -1.53 12.40 -9.48
N LEU A 279 -0.79 13.52 -9.40
CA LEU A 279 -1.32 14.88 -9.40
C LEU A 279 -0.88 15.66 -10.64
#